data_AF-A0A956Y000-F1
#
_entry.id   AF-A0A956Y000-F1
#
_cell.length_a   1.000
_cell.length_b   1.000
_cell.length_c   1.000
_cell.angle_alpha   90.00
_cell.angle_beta   90.00
_cell.angle_gamma   90.00
#
_symmetry.space_group_name_H-M   'P 1'
#
loop_
_entity.id
_entity.type
_entity.pdbx_description
1 polymer ?
#
loop_
_entity_poly.entity_id
_entity_poly.type
_entity_poly.pdbx_seq_one_letter_code
_entity_poly.pdbx_strand_id
1 'polypeptide(L)'
;MRTIDINHADLINLSTDVLLQGGSLQITVHGSSMQPTIYDGDVVTLIPLAIPTLQPGDIILYTSRRKHAVLHRIIQRNETQNGVSFILRGDASSKGGDEVEADRIVGIVASVERHGHIVPHNIVSKPPNTIQRLQTVNLSQIRHNIKRGILLYHTRLTNRPIYRHLAKKCFATHVYCRLATQEDIDAICKLYGYDSVDAIRSVSAGISQSITIVALLGRQIIGAVDVYPNRDKHWWISGLMVRTLYRGMGIGKRLTMVALQKATDSQADNIGLYAAHGNVPAINLYRQLGFTEVSTIDSSRKEAFDRIKMIYKF
;
A
#
# COMPACT_ATOMS: atom_id res chain seq x y z
N MET A 1 -10.11 30.14 17.46
CA MET A 1 -11.22 30.19 16.48
C MET A 1 -12.41 29.46 17.07
N ARG A 2 -13.65 29.94 16.90
CA ARG A 2 -14.86 29.17 17.27
C ARG A 2 -15.41 28.51 16.01
N THR A 3 -15.47 27.18 16.00
CA THR A 3 -16.14 26.43 14.94
C THR A 3 -17.65 26.51 15.14
N ILE A 4 -18.40 26.69 14.06
CA ILE A 4 -19.87 26.71 14.07
C ILE A 4 -20.32 25.68 13.05
N ASP A 5 -21.01 24.64 13.50
CA ASP A 5 -21.61 23.65 12.61
C ASP A 5 -22.88 24.25 11.98
N ILE A 6 -22.86 24.40 10.65
CA ILE A 6 -23.97 24.92 9.85
C ILE A 6 -24.29 23.96 8.72
N ASN A 7 -25.57 23.90 8.30
CA ASN A 7 -25.97 23.03 7.21
C ASN A 7 -25.51 23.60 5.85
N HIS A 8 -25.60 22.79 4.79
CA HIS A 8 -25.14 23.17 3.45
C HIS A 8 -25.82 24.41 2.85
N ALA A 9 -27.08 24.70 3.19
CA ALA A 9 -27.79 25.86 2.65
C ALA A 9 -27.33 27.15 3.35
N ASP A 10 -27.25 27.12 4.68
CA ASP A 10 -26.76 28.25 5.48
C ASP A 10 -25.29 28.55 5.18
N LEU A 11 -24.47 27.51 4.94
CA LEU A 11 -23.09 27.66 4.47
C LEU A 11 -23.00 28.41 3.14
N ILE A 12 -23.88 28.12 2.18
CA ILE A 12 -23.89 28.82 0.89
C ILE A 12 -24.32 30.28 1.05
N ASN A 13 -25.37 30.54 1.83
CA ASN A 13 -25.85 31.91 2.07
C ASN A 13 -24.76 32.74 2.76
N LEU A 14 -24.22 32.25 3.88
CA LEU A 14 -23.16 32.93 4.64
C LEU A 14 -21.90 33.16 3.80
N SER A 15 -21.49 32.16 3.00
CA SER A 15 -20.35 32.32 2.10
C SER A 15 -20.62 33.39 1.05
N THR A 16 -21.82 33.40 0.46
CA THR A 16 -22.21 34.38 -0.56
C THR A 16 -22.18 35.80 0.03
N ASP A 17 -22.79 36.02 1.19
CA ASP A 17 -22.84 37.34 1.84
C ASP A 17 -21.44 37.87 2.20
N VAL A 18 -20.59 37.03 2.79
CA VAL A 18 -19.22 37.41 3.18
C VAL A 18 -18.36 37.73 1.95
N LEU A 19 -18.46 36.93 0.89
CA LEU A 19 -17.62 37.06 -0.30
C LEU A 19 -18.09 38.22 -1.21
N LEU A 20 -19.40 38.49 -1.29
CA LEU A 20 -19.93 39.69 -1.96
C LEU A 20 -19.51 41.00 -1.29
N GLN A 21 -19.30 40.99 0.03
CA GLN A 21 -18.75 42.13 0.78
C GLN A 21 -17.22 42.28 0.65
N GLY A 22 -16.56 41.45 -0.17
CA GLY A 22 -15.11 41.46 -0.33
C GLY A 22 -14.34 40.77 0.80
N GLY A 23 -15.03 40.12 1.73
CA GLY A 23 -14.43 39.37 2.84
C GLY A 23 -13.84 38.03 2.40
N SER A 24 -13.27 37.30 3.36
CA SER A 24 -12.82 35.92 3.17
C SER A 24 -13.40 35.02 4.26
N LEU A 25 -13.66 33.77 3.93
CA LEU A 25 -14.27 32.80 4.85
C LEU A 25 -13.41 31.53 4.95
N GLN A 26 -13.15 31.08 6.17
CA GLN A 26 -12.53 29.78 6.42
C GLN A 26 -13.57 28.73 6.76
N ILE A 27 -13.52 27.58 6.08
CA ILE A 27 -14.45 26.47 6.28
C ILE A 27 -13.68 25.15 6.47
N THR A 28 -14.14 24.30 7.38
CA THR A 28 -13.61 22.93 7.51
C THR A 28 -14.26 22.05 6.46
N VAL A 29 -13.46 21.29 5.72
CA VAL A 29 -13.95 20.44 4.63
C VAL A 29 -14.30 19.07 5.15
N HIS A 30 -15.49 18.58 4.76
CA HIS A 30 -15.94 17.23 5.05
C HIS A 30 -16.12 16.42 3.76
N GLY A 31 -15.66 15.17 3.77
CA GLY A 31 -15.76 14.22 2.68
C GLY A 31 -14.45 13.97 1.91
N SER A 32 -14.52 13.10 0.90
CA SER A 32 -13.36 12.58 0.17
C SER A 32 -13.30 12.95 -1.32
N SER A 33 -14.27 13.72 -1.83
CA SER A 33 -14.36 14.07 -3.27
C SER A 33 -13.22 14.94 -3.77
N MET A 34 -12.42 15.55 -2.89
CA MET A 34 -11.30 16.40 -3.30
C MET A 34 -9.90 15.78 -3.04
N GLN A 35 -9.83 14.49 -2.70
CA GLN A 35 -8.55 13.82 -2.45
C GLN A 35 -7.77 13.53 -3.75
N PRO A 36 -6.43 13.67 -3.77
CA PRO A 36 -5.53 13.90 -2.64
C PRO A 36 -5.19 15.39 -2.42
N THR A 37 -5.92 16.32 -3.03
CA THR A 37 -5.61 17.76 -2.89
C THR A 37 -6.09 18.27 -1.54
N ILE A 38 -7.36 18.01 -1.23
CA ILE A 38 -8.04 18.38 0.02
C ILE A 38 -8.55 17.08 0.67
N TYR A 39 -8.34 16.93 1.98
CA TYR A 39 -8.82 15.81 2.79
C TYR A 39 -9.92 16.28 3.75
N ASP A 40 -10.66 15.30 4.26
CA ASP A 40 -11.56 15.48 5.39
C ASP A 40 -10.80 16.07 6.59
N GLY A 41 -11.31 17.16 7.16
CA GLY A 41 -10.67 17.91 8.24
C GLY A 41 -9.64 18.98 7.81
N ASP A 42 -9.31 19.11 6.52
CA ASP A 42 -8.56 20.28 6.04
C ASP A 42 -9.42 21.55 6.17
N VAL A 43 -8.80 22.69 6.44
CA VAL A 43 -9.47 24.01 6.43
C VAL A 43 -9.15 24.71 5.11
N VAL A 44 -10.15 25.26 4.43
CA VAL A 44 -9.93 26.05 3.20
C VAL A 44 -10.35 27.49 3.39
N THR A 45 -9.55 28.41 2.83
CA THR A 45 -9.88 29.84 2.81
C THR A 45 -10.48 30.20 1.45
N LEU A 46 -11.73 30.66 1.46
CA LEU A 46 -12.45 31.17 0.31
C LEU A 46 -12.26 32.68 0.22
N ILE A 47 -12.04 33.18 -1.01
CA ILE A 47 -11.92 34.61 -1.31
C ILE A 47 -12.92 35.01 -2.42
N PRO A 48 -13.22 36.32 -2.56
CA PRO A 48 -14.12 36.82 -3.59
C PRO A 48 -13.60 36.46 -4.98
N LEU A 49 -14.53 36.20 -5.90
CA LEU A 49 -14.21 35.72 -7.24
C LEU A 49 -14.55 36.77 -8.30
N ALA A 50 -13.73 36.84 -9.34
CA ALA A 50 -14.09 37.50 -10.59
C ALA A 50 -14.24 36.41 -11.66
N ILE A 51 -15.46 36.23 -12.20
CA ILE A 51 -15.73 35.21 -13.22
C ILE A 51 -14.74 35.25 -14.41
N PRO A 52 -14.29 36.43 -14.91
CA PRO A 52 -13.28 36.49 -15.97
C PRO A 52 -11.90 35.94 -15.60
N THR A 53 -11.56 35.84 -14.31
CA THR A 53 -10.25 35.34 -13.85
C THR A 53 -10.25 33.85 -13.55
N LEU A 54 -11.40 33.17 -13.58
CA LEU A 54 -11.50 31.72 -13.32
C LEU A 54 -10.90 30.90 -14.47
N GLN A 55 -9.99 29.99 -14.13
CA GLN A 55 -9.25 29.16 -15.08
C GLN A 55 -9.35 27.65 -14.78
N PRO A 56 -9.20 26.78 -15.80
CA PRO A 56 -9.04 25.35 -15.60
C PRO A 56 -7.85 25.04 -14.68
N GLY A 57 -8.13 24.44 -13.52
CA GLY A 57 -7.18 24.25 -12.43
C GLY A 57 -7.66 24.86 -11.11
N ASP A 58 -8.50 25.89 -11.12
CA ASP A 58 -9.01 26.50 -9.89
C ASP A 58 -9.94 25.55 -9.13
N ILE A 59 -10.00 25.68 -7.80
CA ILE A 59 -10.97 24.99 -6.95
C ILE A 59 -11.98 26.02 -6.45
N ILE A 60 -13.26 25.74 -6.65
CA ILE A 60 -14.34 26.67 -6.32
C ILE A 60 -15.38 26.00 -5.43
N LEU A 61 -16.00 26.80 -4.56
CA LEU A 61 -17.25 26.47 -3.90
C LEU A 61 -18.40 26.80 -4.84
N TYR A 62 -19.31 25.83 -5.06
CA TYR A 62 -20.52 26.02 -5.85
C TYR A 62 -21.72 25.32 -5.22
N THR A 63 -22.91 25.76 -5.63
CA THR A 63 -24.17 25.11 -5.25
C THR A 63 -24.52 23.99 -6.24
N SER A 64 -24.41 22.73 -5.80
CA SER A 64 -24.77 21.55 -6.61
C SER A 64 -26.26 21.48 -6.94
N ARG A 65 -26.68 20.63 -7.90
CA ARG A 65 -28.10 20.50 -8.31
C ARG A 65 -29.02 20.05 -7.16
N ARG A 66 -28.47 19.48 -6.09
CA ARG A 66 -29.19 19.06 -4.87
C ARG A 66 -29.20 20.14 -3.78
N LYS A 67 -28.80 21.38 -4.08
CA LYS A 67 -28.60 22.50 -3.12
C LYS A 67 -27.57 22.21 -2.02
N HIS A 68 -26.63 21.31 -2.25
CA HIS A 68 -25.50 21.10 -1.34
C HIS A 68 -24.32 21.97 -1.75
N ALA A 69 -23.62 22.52 -0.76
CA ALA A 69 -22.33 23.17 -0.90
C ALA A 69 -21.26 22.14 -1.32
N VAL A 70 -20.59 22.37 -2.45
CA VAL A 70 -19.58 21.44 -2.97
C VAL A 70 -18.33 22.20 -3.40
N LEU A 71 -17.16 21.70 -3.01
CA LEU A 71 -15.87 22.15 -3.52
C LEU A 71 -15.45 21.21 -4.66
N HIS A 72 -15.29 21.73 -5.87
CA HIS A 72 -14.76 20.97 -7.02
C HIS A 72 -13.78 21.82 -7.85
N ARG A 73 -12.97 21.14 -8.66
CA ARG A 73 -12.00 21.76 -9.56
C ARG A 73 -12.62 22.08 -10.91
N ILE A 74 -12.32 23.25 -11.46
CA ILE A 74 -12.62 23.60 -12.85
C ILE A 74 -11.74 22.76 -13.77
N ILE A 75 -12.35 21.91 -14.59
CA ILE A 75 -11.66 21.08 -15.59
C ILE A 75 -11.67 21.74 -16.97
N GLN A 76 -12.75 22.48 -17.26
CA GLN A 76 -12.97 23.17 -18.52
C GLN A 76 -13.86 24.40 -18.28
N ARG A 77 -13.61 25.47 -19.03
CA ARG A 77 -14.43 26.69 -19.09
C ARG A 77 -15.02 26.76 -20.49
N ASN A 78 -16.33 26.90 -20.60
CA ASN A 78 -17.06 27.02 -21.85
C ASN A 78 -17.61 28.45 -21.94
N GLU A 79 -17.34 29.13 -23.04
CA GLU A 79 -17.99 30.40 -23.37
C GLU A 79 -18.93 30.17 -24.55
N THR A 80 -20.18 30.62 -24.41
CA THR A 80 -21.21 30.56 -25.45
C THR A 80 -21.87 31.92 -25.58
N GLN A 81 -22.69 32.11 -26.63
CA GLN A 81 -23.50 33.33 -26.77
C GLN A 81 -24.50 33.55 -25.61
N ASN A 82 -24.80 32.49 -24.84
CA ASN A 82 -25.75 32.52 -23.72
C ASN A 82 -25.09 32.72 -22.35
N GLY A 83 -23.75 32.77 -22.26
CA GLY A 83 -23.02 32.94 -21.00
C GLY A 83 -21.80 32.03 -20.86
N VAL A 84 -21.29 31.94 -19.63
CA VAL A 84 -20.11 31.16 -19.25
C VAL A 84 -20.52 30.00 -18.34
N SER A 85 -20.29 28.77 -18.80
CA SER A 85 -20.44 27.55 -18.01
C SER A 85 -19.08 26.92 -17.70
N PHE A 86 -19.03 26.12 -16.64
CA PHE A 86 -17.82 25.42 -16.21
C PHE A 86 -18.10 23.94 -16.02
N ILE A 87 -17.18 23.09 -16.49
CA ILE A 87 -17.21 21.66 -16.17
C ILE A 87 -16.40 21.44 -14.90
N LEU A 88 -17.12 21.19 -13.81
CA LEU A 88 -16.57 20.97 -12.48
C LEU A 88 -16.41 19.49 -12.21
N ARG A 89 -15.32 19.11 -11.55
CA ARG A 89 -15.11 17.72 -11.13
C ARG A 89 -14.42 17.68 -9.79
N GLY A 90 -14.82 16.71 -8.99
CA GLY A 90 -13.98 16.28 -7.89
C GLY A 90 -12.58 15.92 -8.38
N ASP A 91 -11.63 16.15 -7.50
CA ASP A 91 -10.49 15.25 -7.43
C ASP A 91 -11.00 13.82 -7.07
N ALA A 92 -10.13 12.82 -6.96
CA ALA A 92 -10.43 11.37 -6.92
C ALA A 92 -11.27 10.76 -8.07
N SER A 93 -12.10 11.53 -8.77
CA SER A 93 -13.18 11.07 -9.66
C SER A 93 -12.70 10.93 -11.11
N SER A 94 -12.66 9.70 -11.62
CA SER A 94 -12.08 9.40 -12.94
C SER A 94 -13.02 9.56 -14.14
N LYS A 95 -14.32 9.77 -13.91
CA LYS A 95 -15.36 9.94 -14.95
C LYS A 95 -16.44 10.92 -14.46
N GLY A 96 -17.17 11.53 -15.40
CA GLY A 96 -18.24 12.49 -15.12
C GLY A 96 -17.73 13.92 -14.86
N GLY A 97 -18.64 14.85 -14.69
CA GLY A 97 -18.37 16.25 -14.36
C GLY A 97 -19.70 17.00 -14.35
N ASP A 98 -19.88 17.88 -13.37
CA ASP A 98 -21.06 18.73 -13.31
C ASP A 98 -20.83 19.93 -14.23
N GLU A 99 -21.70 20.14 -15.22
CA GLU A 99 -21.80 21.42 -15.90
C GLU A 99 -22.60 22.40 -15.02
N VAL A 100 -21.98 23.54 -14.73
CA VAL A 100 -22.44 24.55 -13.77
C VAL A 100 -22.25 25.94 -14.37
N GLU A 101 -23.33 26.70 -14.40
CA GLU A 101 -23.34 28.10 -14.83
C GLU A 101 -22.60 28.99 -13.81
N ALA A 102 -22.04 30.10 -14.30
CA ALA A 102 -21.27 31.06 -13.50
C ALA A 102 -22.00 31.60 -12.25
N ASP A 103 -23.33 31.72 -12.30
CA ASP A 103 -24.19 32.26 -11.23
C ASP A 103 -24.28 31.37 -9.97
N ARG A 104 -23.91 30.09 -10.10
CA ARG A 104 -23.94 29.10 -9.01
C ARG A 104 -22.61 28.94 -8.29
N ILE A 105 -21.58 29.68 -8.73
CA ILE A 105 -20.26 29.73 -8.13
C ILE A 105 -20.28 30.76 -7.00
N VAL A 106 -19.81 30.36 -5.82
CA VAL A 106 -19.91 31.16 -4.58
C VAL A 106 -18.56 31.75 -4.17
N GLY A 107 -17.47 31.02 -4.37
CA GLY A 107 -16.12 31.45 -3.96
C GLY A 107 -15.01 30.64 -4.62
N ILE A 108 -13.80 31.20 -4.68
CA ILE A 108 -12.58 30.48 -5.08
C ILE A 108 -11.72 30.18 -3.84
N VAL A 109 -11.12 28.98 -3.81
CA VAL A 109 -10.18 28.57 -2.75
C VAL A 109 -8.83 29.22 -2.97
N ALA A 110 -8.43 30.12 -2.07
CA ALA A 110 -7.10 30.75 -2.08
C ALA A 110 -6.02 29.90 -1.40
N SER A 111 -6.40 29.18 -0.33
CA SER A 111 -5.47 28.34 0.43
C SER A 111 -6.17 27.14 1.05
N VAL A 112 -5.38 26.10 1.31
CA VAL A 112 -5.77 24.89 2.03
C VAL A 112 -4.78 24.73 3.18
N GLU A 113 -5.26 24.48 4.39
CA GLU A 113 -4.46 24.23 5.59
C GLU A 113 -4.73 22.81 6.09
N ARG A 114 -3.64 22.09 6.41
CA ARG A 114 -3.67 20.71 6.90
C ARG A 114 -2.84 20.60 8.17
N HIS A 115 -3.48 20.23 9.28
CA HIS A 115 -2.84 20.11 10.61
C HIS A 115 -2.03 21.36 11.01
N GLY A 116 -2.54 22.58 10.78
CA GLY A 116 -1.83 23.83 11.11
C GLY A 116 -0.82 24.31 10.06
N HIS A 117 -0.71 23.63 8.91
CA HIS A 117 0.27 23.97 7.86
C HIS A 117 -0.40 24.25 6.52
N ILE A 118 -0.03 25.36 5.88
CA ILE A 118 -0.50 25.71 4.53
C ILE A 118 0.03 24.68 3.52
N VAL A 119 -0.89 24.07 2.77
CA VAL A 119 -0.58 23.16 1.66
C VAL A 119 -0.01 23.98 0.50
N PRO A 120 1.17 23.62 -0.05
CA PRO A 120 1.79 24.36 -1.16
C PRO A 120 0.84 24.59 -2.35
N HIS A 121 0.79 25.83 -2.84
CA HIS A 121 -0.08 26.25 -3.95
C HIS A 121 0.06 25.37 -5.20
N ASN A 122 1.27 24.89 -5.49
CA ASN A 122 1.55 23.98 -6.61
C ASN A 122 0.94 22.58 -6.47
N ILE A 123 0.31 22.24 -5.33
CA ILE A 123 -0.55 21.07 -5.14
C ILE A 123 -2.01 21.46 -5.41
N VAL A 124 -2.42 22.64 -4.93
CA VAL A 124 -3.77 23.19 -5.10
C VAL A 124 -4.08 23.51 -6.57
N SER A 125 -3.11 23.98 -7.37
CA SER A 125 -3.31 24.53 -8.73
C SER A 125 -2.85 23.61 -9.88
N LYS A 126 -2.77 22.29 -9.70
CA LYS A 126 -2.28 21.39 -10.77
C LYS A 126 -3.32 21.20 -11.89
N PRO A 127 -2.89 21.10 -13.17
CA PRO A 127 -3.81 20.88 -14.27
C PRO A 127 -4.47 19.49 -14.20
N PRO A 128 -5.73 19.35 -14.67
CA PRO A 128 -6.58 18.16 -14.48
C PRO A 128 -5.89 16.81 -14.74
N ASN A 129 -5.16 16.72 -15.84
CA ASN A 129 -4.52 15.48 -16.30
C ASN A 129 -3.34 15.04 -15.41
N THR A 130 -2.75 15.97 -14.65
CA THR A 130 -1.67 15.66 -13.71
C THR A 130 -2.23 15.10 -12.41
N ILE A 131 -3.40 15.57 -11.95
CA ILE A 131 -4.03 15.04 -10.74
C ILE A 131 -4.76 13.72 -11.02
N GLN A 132 -5.31 13.51 -12.22
CA GLN A 132 -5.79 12.18 -12.62
C GLN A 132 -4.65 11.14 -12.70
N ARG A 133 -3.42 11.55 -13.07
CA ARG A 133 -2.20 10.73 -12.90
C ARG A 133 -1.82 10.47 -11.43
N LEU A 134 -2.36 11.25 -10.49
CA LEU A 134 -2.23 11.07 -9.04
C LEU A 134 -3.45 10.38 -8.37
N GLN A 135 -4.58 10.21 -9.09
CA GLN A 135 -5.87 9.69 -8.58
C GLN A 135 -6.38 8.39 -9.21
N THR A 136 -5.95 8.05 -10.43
CA THR A 136 -5.98 6.63 -10.90
C THR A 136 -5.27 5.69 -9.91
N VAL A 137 -4.48 6.30 -9.07
CA VAL A 137 -3.86 5.85 -7.85
C VAL A 137 -4.79 6.29 -6.66
N ASN A 138 -5.79 5.47 -6.28
CA ASN A 138 -6.67 5.66 -5.10
C ASN A 138 -5.89 5.31 -3.83
N LEU A 139 -5.72 6.11 -2.76
CA LEU A 139 -4.65 5.89 -1.74
C LEU A 139 -4.52 4.48 -1.08
N SER A 140 -5.62 3.73 -0.91
CA SER A 140 -5.53 2.31 -0.51
C SER A 140 -5.12 1.44 -1.70
N GLN A 141 -5.71 1.67 -2.87
CA GLN A 141 -5.24 1.19 -4.18
C GLN A 141 -3.90 1.81 -4.65
N ILE A 142 -3.27 2.80 -4.00
CA ILE A 142 -1.90 3.28 -4.23
C ILE A 142 -1.03 2.41 -3.35
N ARG A 143 -1.34 2.33 -2.06
CA ARG A 143 -0.66 1.37 -1.20
C ARG A 143 -0.88 -0.06 -1.68
N HIS A 144 -1.81 -0.35 -2.59
CA HIS A 144 -1.99 -1.63 -3.28
C HIS A 144 -1.56 -1.66 -4.76
N ASN A 145 -1.53 -0.56 -5.53
CA ASN A 145 -1.09 -0.48 -6.96
C ASN A 145 0.19 0.33 -7.20
N ILE A 146 0.74 0.98 -6.18
CA ILE A 146 2.17 1.21 -5.97
C ILE A 146 2.76 0.05 -5.16
N LYS A 147 2.06 -0.62 -4.21
CA LYS A 147 2.59 -1.95 -3.80
C LYS A 147 2.57 -2.93 -4.95
N ARG A 148 1.46 -3.13 -5.70
CA ARG A 148 1.41 -3.93 -6.95
C ARG A 148 2.14 -3.27 -8.11
N GLY A 149 2.31 -1.95 -8.13
CA GLY A 149 3.04 -1.23 -9.19
C GLY A 149 4.53 -1.40 -9.02
N ILE A 150 5.06 -1.11 -7.84
CA ILE A 150 6.40 -1.54 -7.41
C ILE A 150 6.48 -3.07 -7.43
N LEU A 151 5.41 -3.84 -7.15
CA LEU A 151 5.43 -5.30 -7.28
C LEU A 151 5.69 -5.70 -8.73
N LEU A 152 4.90 -5.21 -9.69
CA LEU A 152 4.92 -5.57 -11.11
C LEU A 152 6.10 -4.92 -11.86
N TYR A 153 6.48 -3.72 -11.46
CA TYR A 153 7.67 -3.01 -11.91
C TYR A 153 8.93 -3.65 -11.31
N HIS A 154 8.93 -4.12 -10.05
CA HIS A 154 9.92 -5.08 -9.57
C HIS A 154 9.79 -6.41 -10.31
N THR A 155 8.63 -7.05 -10.52
CA THR A 155 8.55 -8.35 -11.22
C THR A 155 9.09 -8.22 -12.65
N ARG A 156 9.00 -7.03 -13.27
CA ARG A 156 9.66 -6.68 -14.53
C ARG A 156 11.16 -6.37 -14.37
N LEU A 157 11.59 -5.64 -13.33
CA LEU A 157 13.00 -5.31 -13.04
C LEU A 157 13.79 -6.46 -12.42
N THR A 158 13.33 -7.09 -11.34
CA THR A 158 13.82 -8.36 -10.79
C THR A 158 13.74 -9.52 -11.78
N ASN A 159 13.07 -9.40 -12.93
CA ASN A 159 13.29 -10.33 -14.04
C ASN A 159 14.44 -9.93 -14.97
N ARG A 160 14.79 -8.64 -15.08
CA ARG A 160 16.00 -8.20 -15.80
C ARG A 160 17.27 -8.61 -15.05
N PRO A 161 18.25 -9.25 -15.71
CA PRO A 161 19.45 -9.78 -15.04
C PRO A 161 20.32 -8.69 -14.40
N ILE A 162 20.42 -7.51 -15.01
CA ILE A 162 21.20 -6.37 -14.49
C ILE A 162 20.70 -5.91 -13.11
N TYR A 163 19.39 -5.72 -12.94
CA TYR A 163 18.82 -5.32 -11.65
C TYR A 163 19.03 -6.42 -10.60
N ARG A 164 18.86 -7.70 -10.95
CA ARG A 164 19.19 -8.81 -10.03
C ARG A 164 20.65 -8.79 -9.60
N HIS A 165 21.58 -8.53 -10.52
CA HIS A 165 23.02 -8.46 -10.22
C HIS A 165 23.35 -7.28 -9.28
N LEU A 166 22.86 -6.08 -9.58
CA LEU A 166 23.11 -4.88 -8.78
C LEU A 166 22.43 -4.96 -7.40
N ALA A 167 21.14 -5.35 -7.34
CA ALA A 167 20.44 -5.54 -6.09
C ALA A 167 21.09 -6.61 -5.21
N LYS A 168 21.56 -7.72 -5.80
CA LYS A 168 22.31 -8.74 -5.06
C LYS A 168 23.62 -8.21 -4.49
N LYS A 169 24.35 -7.33 -5.19
CA LYS A 169 25.55 -6.66 -4.65
C LYS A 169 25.21 -5.69 -3.51
N CYS A 170 24.19 -4.83 -3.66
CA CYS A 170 23.88 -3.80 -2.68
C CYS A 170 23.14 -4.31 -1.42
N PHE A 171 22.23 -5.28 -1.56
CA PHE A 171 21.44 -5.79 -0.43
C PHE A 171 22.09 -6.96 0.31
N ALA A 172 22.91 -7.82 -0.32
CA ALA A 172 23.48 -9.00 0.36
C ALA A 172 24.47 -8.64 1.48
N THR A 173 25.07 -7.45 1.44
CA THR A 173 25.93 -6.88 2.47
C THR A 173 25.15 -6.28 3.65
N HIS A 174 23.88 -5.89 3.44
CA HIS A 174 23.04 -5.23 4.45
C HIS A 174 21.92 -6.11 5.01
N VAL A 175 21.74 -7.33 4.48
CA VAL A 175 20.77 -8.30 4.98
C VAL A 175 21.45 -9.33 5.88
N TYR A 176 21.13 -9.31 7.17
CA TYR A 176 21.55 -10.32 8.15
C TYR A 176 20.37 -11.20 8.58
N CYS A 177 20.66 -12.34 9.18
CA CYS A 177 19.66 -13.27 9.72
C CYS A 177 19.93 -13.51 11.20
N ARG A 178 18.87 -13.65 11.99
CA ARG A 178 18.94 -14.01 13.42
C ARG A 178 17.69 -14.81 13.83
N LEU A 179 17.71 -15.38 15.02
CA LEU A 179 16.50 -15.92 15.63
C LEU A 179 15.50 -14.79 15.90
N ALA A 180 14.21 -15.10 15.78
CA ALA A 180 13.14 -14.19 16.17
C ALA A 180 13.08 -14.02 17.69
N THR A 181 12.62 -12.85 18.11
CA THR A 181 12.37 -12.45 19.49
C THR A 181 10.87 -12.14 19.67
N GLN A 182 10.43 -11.89 20.91
CA GLN A 182 9.03 -11.52 21.15
C GLN A 182 8.63 -10.20 20.46
N GLU A 183 9.56 -9.26 20.29
CA GLU A 183 9.32 -8.00 19.56
C GLU A 183 9.02 -8.20 18.06
N ASP A 184 9.47 -9.31 17.48
CA ASP A 184 9.32 -9.59 16.05
C ASP A 184 7.94 -10.16 15.68
N ILE A 185 7.18 -10.66 16.67
CA ILE A 185 5.94 -11.44 16.47
C ILE A 185 4.95 -10.69 15.58
N ASP A 186 4.67 -9.43 15.88
CA ASP A 186 3.78 -8.56 15.12
C ASP A 186 4.17 -8.42 13.64
N ALA A 187 5.47 -8.31 13.37
CA ALA A 187 6.01 -8.17 12.04
C ALA A 187 6.03 -9.50 11.27
N ILE A 188 6.09 -10.64 11.99
CA ILE A 188 5.97 -12.00 11.46
C ILE A 188 4.49 -12.33 11.14
N CYS A 189 3.53 -11.99 12.02
CA CYS A 189 2.08 -12.04 11.72
C CYS A 189 1.78 -11.31 10.40
N LYS A 190 2.24 -10.05 10.29
CA LYS A 190 2.09 -9.20 9.09
C LYS A 190 2.92 -9.67 7.87
N LEU A 191 3.84 -10.62 8.03
CA LEU A 191 4.59 -11.22 6.92
C LEU A 191 3.86 -12.45 6.35
N TYR A 192 3.29 -13.28 7.22
CA TYR A 192 2.51 -14.46 6.83
C TYR A 192 1.05 -14.16 6.48
N GLY A 193 0.52 -13.02 6.93
CA GLY A 193 -0.88 -12.64 6.72
C GLY A 193 -1.81 -13.19 7.79
N TYR A 194 -1.31 -13.35 9.03
CA TYR A 194 -2.13 -13.67 10.19
C TYR A 194 -2.62 -12.39 10.88
N ASP A 195 -3.90 -12.38 11.27
CA ASP A 195 -4.54 -11.22 11.90
C ASP A 195 -4.23 -11.07 13.40
N SER A 196 -3.75 -12.12 14.08
CA SER A 196 -3.41 -12.09 15.50
C SER A 196 -2.21 -12.97 15.88
N VAL A 197 -1.68 -12.73 17.08
CA VAL A 197 -0.63 -13.56 17.70
C VAL A 197 -1.15 -14.96 18.04
N ASP A 198 -2.43 -15.08 18.39
CA ASP A 198 -3.05 -16.35 18.77
C ASP A 198 -3.22 -17.30 17.58
N ALA A 199 -3.33 -16.75 16.36
CA ALA A 199 -3.26 -17.54 15.12
C ALA A 199 -1.86 -18.17 14.91
N ILE A 200 -0.77 -17.46 15.26
CA ILE A 200 0.57 -18.06 15.27
C ILE A 200 0.68 -19.07 16.42
N ARG A 201 0.28 -18.71 17.64
CA ARG A 201 0.40 -19.58 18.82
C ARG A 201 -0.38 -20.89 18.65
N SER A 202 -1.57 -20.88 18.06
CA SER A 202 -2.34 -22.10 17.79
C SER A 202 -1.66 -23.02 16.76
N VAL A 203 -1.01 -22.46 15.73
CA VAL A 203 -0.19 -23.23 14.77
C VAL A 203 1.11 -23.74 15.41
N SER A 204 1.75 -22.94 16.27
CA SER A 204 3.03 -23.26 16.92
C SER A 204 2.90 -24.13 18.17
N ALA A 205 1.77 -24.11 18.88
CA ALA A 205 1.57 -24.84 20.14
C ALA A 205 1.59 -26.37 19.97
N GLY A 206 1.32 -26.87 18.76
CA GLY A 206 1.50 -28.28 18.41
C GLY A 206 2.97 -28.69 18.19
N ILE A 207 3.92 -27.74 18.24
CA ILE A 207 5.33 -27.93 17.87
C ILE A 207 6.22 -27.33 18.99
N SER A 208 6.38 -28.06 20.09
CA SER A 208 6.97 -27.57 21.37
C SER A 208 8.43 -27.10 21.33
N GLN A 209 9.09 -27.08 20.16
CA GLN A 209 10.46 -26.61 19.95
C GLN A 209 10.61 -25.84 18.62
N SER A 210 9.54 -25.23 18.10
CA SER A 210 9.60 -24.43 16.87
C SER A 210 10.38 -23.13 17.08
N ILE A 211 11.29 -22.83 16.14
CA ILE A 211 12.13 -21.64 16.13
C ILE A 211 11.96 -20.91 14.79
N THR A 212 11.56 -19.65 14.83
CA THR A 212 11.53 -18.78 13.65
C THR A 212 12.89 -18.10 13.46
N ILE A 213 13.44 -18.16 12.25
CA ILE A 213 14.61 -17.40 11.81
C ILE A 213 14.12 -16.26 10.92
N VAL A 214 14.54 -15.03 11.20
CA VAL A 214 14.16 -13.83 10.46
C VAL A 214 15.33 -13.25 9.68
N ALA A 215 15.05 -12.72 8.49
CA ALA A 215 15.97 -11.93 7.69
C ALA A 215 15.59 -10.45 7.77
N LEU A 216 16.55 -9.59 8.13
CA LEU A 216 16.35 -8.16 8.34
C LEU A 216 17.13 -7.33 7.35
N LEU A 217 16.56 -6.20 6.95
CA LEU A 217 17.25 -5.07 6.32
C LEU A 217 17.08 -3.84 7.22
N GLY A 218 18.15 -3.43 7.88
CA GLY A 218 18.06 -2.47 8.99
C GLY A 218 17.14 -2.99 10.11
N ARG A 219 16.06 -2.25 10.40
CA ARG A 219 15.02 -2.64 11.37
C ARG A 219 13.83 -3.41 10.75
N GLN A 220 13.81 -3.63 9.43
CA GLN A 220 12.66 -4.24 8.76
C GLN A 220 12.85 -5.75 8.55
N ILE A 221 11.91 -6.57 9.04
CA ILE A 221 11.82 -7.99 8.65
C ILE A 221 11.33 -8.09 7.20
N ILE A 222 12.16 -8.69 6.35
CA ILE A 222 11.91 -8.88 4.92
C ILE A 222 11.71 -10.36 4.53
N GLY A 223 11.99 -11.29 5.43
CA GLY A 223 11.68 -12.70 5.27
C GLY A 223 11.77 -13.47 6.59
N ALA A 224 11.18 -14.65 6.63
CA ALA A 224 11.21 -15.56 7.78
C ALA A 224 11.16 -17.01 7.30
N VAL A 225 11.59 -17.93 8.16
CA VAL A 225 11.42 -19.38 8.00
C VAL A 225 11.25 -20.00 9.38
N ASP A 226 10.34 -20.98 9.48
CA ASP A 226 10.11 -21.72 10.71
C ASP A 226 10.82 -23.06 10.63
N VAL A 227 11.52 -23.41 11.71
CA VAL A 227 12.39 -24.58 11.78
C VAL A 227 12.13 -25.29 13.08
N TYR A 228 11.87 -26.60 13.02
CA TYR A 228 11.52 -27.38 14.20
C TYR A 228 12.04 -28.82 14.12
N PRO A 229 12.41 -29.43 15.27
CA PRO A 229 12.65 -30.85 15.33
C PRO A 229 11.32 -31.62 15.28
N ASN A 230 11.34 -32.77 14.62
CA ASN A 230 10.40 -33.85 14.78
C ASN A 230 11.05 -34.96 15.63
N ARG A 231 10.30 -36.02 15.94
CA ARG A 231 10.85 -37.23 16.57
C ARG A 231 11.98 -37.82 15.69
N ASP A 232 12.90 -38.52 16.36
CA ASP A 232 13.98 -39.31 15.75
C ASP A 232 15.06 -38.52 14.97
N LYS A 233 15.53 -37.38 15.51
CA LYS A 233 16.57 -36.52 14.90
C LYS A 233 16.25 -35.94 13.51
N HIS A 234 15.03 -36.08 13.04
CA HIS A 234 14.59 -35.48 11.79
C HIS A 234 14.12 -34.06 12.04
N TRP A 235 14.68 -33.08 11.34
CA TRP A 235 14.24 -31.68 11.42
C TRP A 235 13.29 -31.33 10.27
N TRP A 236 12.55 -30.25 10.41
CA TRP A 236 11.63 -29.76 9.37
C TRP A 236 11.74 -28.25 9.17
N ILE A 237 11.58 -27.85 7.91
CA ILE A 237 11.39 -26.46 7.48
C ILE A 237 9.94 -26.27 7.07
N SER A 238 9.29 -25.25 7.62
CA SER A 238 8.00 -24.74 7.17
C SER A 238 8.04 -23.21 7.01
N GLY A 239 6.97 -22.64 6.49
CA GLY A 239 6.77 -21.18 6.50
C GLY A 239 7.74 -20.34 5.65
N LEU A 240 8.74 -20.87 4.94
CA LEU A 240 9.73 -20.03 4.23
C LEU A 240 9.08 -18.95 3.34
N MET A 241 9.17 -17.70 3.80
CA MET A 241 8.54 -16.55 3.17
C MET A 241 9.56 -15.42 3.01
N VAL A 242 9.57 -14.80 1.83
CA VAL A 242 10.31 -13.55 1.57
C VAL A 242 9.33 -12.56 0.96
N ARG A 243 9.31 -11.33 1.49
CA ARG A 243 8.52 -10.22 0.94
C ARG A 243 8.83 -10.07 -0.54
N THR A 244 7.79 -10.00 -1.38
CA THR A 244 7.92 -10.17 -2.83
C THR A 244 8.92 -9.22 -3.50
N LEU A 245 9.05 -7.98 -3.00
CA LEU A 245 10.00 -6.99 -3.53
C LEU A 245 11.48 -7.39 -3.40
N TYR A 246 11.79 -8.31 -2.48
CA TYR A 246 13.14 -8.79 -2.17
C TYR A 246 13.38 -10.24 -2.64
N ARG A 247 12.40 -10.86 -3.33
CA ARG A 247 12.57 -12.19 -3.93
C ARG A 247 13.62 -12.17 -5.06
N GLY A 248 14.28 -13.30 -5.28
CA GLY A 248 15.37 -13.41 -6.27
C GLY A 248 16.71 -12.81 -5.84
N MET A 249 16.80 -12.16 -4.66
CA MET A 249 18.05 -11.57 -4.13
C MET A 249 18.90 -12.54 -3.29
N GLY A 250 18.49 -13.81 -3.18
CA GLY A 250 19.21 -14.85 -2.41
C GLY A 250 18.81 -14.95 -0.93
N ILE A 251 17.88 -14.14 -0.44
CA ILE A 251 17.44 -14.15 0.97
C ILE A 251 16.89 -15.51 1.40
N GLY A 252 16.04 -16.14 0.57
CA GLY A 252 15.54 -17.49 0.83
C GLY A 252 16.69 -18.50 0.99
N LYS A 253 17.75 -18.40 0.16
CA LYS A 253 18.95 -19.23 0.30
C LYS A 253 19.64 -18.98 1.64
N ARG A 254 19.82 -17.73 2.06
CA ARG A 254 20.44 -17.40 3.35
C ARG A 254 19.61 -17.90 4.54
N LEU A 255 18.28 -17.74 4.51
CA LEU A 255 17.37 -18.29 5.53
C LEU A 255 17.47 -19.82 5.62
N THR A 256 17.40 -20.52 4.48
CA THR A 256 17.55 -21.99 4.47
C THR A 256 18.95 -22.43 4.93
N MET A 257 20.03 -21.74 4.57
CA MET A 257 21.38 -22.06 5.07
C MET A 257 21.48 -21.94 6.60
N VAL A 258 20.84 -20.92 7.22
CA VAL A 258 20.82 -20.79 8.69
C VAL A 258 19.93 -21.88 9.32
N ALA A 259 18.86 -22.31 8.64
CA ALA A 259 18.06 -23.45 9.07
C ALA A 259 18.84 -24.79 9.01
N LEU A 260 19.61 -25.01 7.93
CA LEU A 260 20.53 -26.15 7.81
C LEU A 260 21.53 -26.14 8.96
N GLN A 261 22.25 -25.03 9.15
CA GLN A 261 23.23 -24.87 10.24
C GLN A 261 22.60 -25.18 11.60
N LYS A 262 21.42 -24.62 11.90
CA LYS A 262 20.75 -24.86 13.17
C LYS A 262 20.42 -26.34 13.41
N ALA A 263 20.07 -27.09 12.37
CA ALA A 263 19.84 -28.53 12.47
C ALA A 263 21.16 -29.33 12.58
N THR A 264 22.23 -28.92 11.88
CA THR A 264 23.59 -29.48 12.05
C THR A 264 24.10 -29.29 13.48
N ASP A 265 24.00 -28.06 14.03
CA ASP A 265 24.36 -27.73 15.41
C ASP A 265 23.57 -28.54 16.44
N SER A 266 22.38 -29.01 16.05
CA SER A 266 21.46 -29.82 16.86
C SER A 266 21.55 -31.31 16.55
N GLN A 267 22.61 -31.76 15.84
CA GLN A 267 22.92 -33.15 15.50
C GLN A 267 21.77 -33.90 14.80
N ALA A 268 21.09 -33.21 13.88
CA ALA A 268 20.07 -33.79 13.01
C ALA A 268 20.69 -34.76 12.00
N ASP A 269 20.03 -35.90 11.75
CA ASP A 269 20.46 -36.82 10.69
C ASP A 269 20.01 -36.31 9.30
N ASN A 270 18.89 -35.57 9.26
CA ASN A 270 18.36 -34.93 8.05
C ASN A 270 17.35 -33.83 8.38
N ILE A 271 17.03 -33.01 7.39
CA ILE A 271 16.01 -31.95 7.46
C ILE A 271 15.09 -32.00 6.24
N GLY A 272 13.78 -32.07 6.49
CA GLY A 272 12.74 -32.23 5.49
C GLY A 272 11.90 -30.98 5.26
N LEU A 273 11.20 -30.92 4.13
CA LEU A 273 10.17 -29.93 3.84
C LEU A 273 9.14 -30.47 2.83
N TYR A 274 7.99 -29.80 2.77
CA TYR A 274 7.03 -29.97 1.69
C TYR A 274 6.98 -28.70 0.84
N ALA A 275 7.12 -28.86 -0.47
CA ALA A 275 6.91 -27.79 -1.46
C ALA A 275 5.68 -28.12 -2.30
N ALA A 276 4.79 -27.14 -2.56
CA ALA A 276 3.73 -27.33 -3.55
C ALA A 276 4.33 -27.57 -4.94
N HIS A 277 3.78 -28.49 -5.74
CA HIS A 277 4.37 -28.89 -7.02
C HIS A 277 4.50 -27.71 -8.00
N GLY A 278 3.56 -26.76 -7.97
CA GLY A 278 3.63 -25.52 -8.76
C GLY A 278 4.68 -24.50 -8.27
N ASN A 279 5.31 -24.68 -7.11
CA ASN A 279 6.29 -23.74 -6.54
C ASN A 279 7.70 -23.99 -7.07
N VAL A 280 7.84 -24.00 -8.41
CA VAL A 280 9.10 -24.21 -9.14
C VAL A 280 10.27 -23.35 -8.62
N PRO A 281 10.11 -22.07 -8.24
CA PRO A 281 11.20 -21.27 -7.69
C PRO A 281 11.74 -21.80 -6.35
N ALA A 282 10.87 -22.33 -5.48
CA ALA A 282 11.29 -22.91 -4.20
C ALA A 282 11.94 -24.29 -4.41
N ILE A 283 11.34 -25.15 -5.24
CA ILE A 283 11.91 -26.47 -5.59
C ILE A 283 13.33 -26.31 -6.15
N ASN A 284 13.54 -25.38 -7.09
CA ASN A 284 14.86 -25.11 -7.65
C ASN A 284 15.85 -24.54 -6.62
N LEU A 285 15.39 -23.71 -5.67
CA LEU A 285 16.22 -23.25 -4.54
C LEU A 285 16.69 -24.42 -3.67
N TYR A 286 15.78 -25.34 -3.32
CA TYR A 286 16.10 -26.48 -2.48
C TYR A 286 17.03 -27.47 -3.19
N ARG A 287 16.80 -27.77 -4.48
CA ARG A 287 17.73 -28.56 -5.32
C ARG A 287 19.13 -27.92 -5.36
N GLN A 288 19.22 -26.60 -5.54
CA GLN A 288 20.51 -25.85 -5.48
C GLN A 288 21.20 -25.86 -4.11
N LEU A 289 20.49 -26.27 -3.06
CA LEU A 289 21.00 -26.44 -1.70
C LEU A 289 21.26 -27.91 -1.35
N GLY A 290 21.10 -28.86 -2.28
CA GLY A 290 21.34 -30.28 -2.05
C GLY A 290 20.14 -31.07 -1.54
N PHE A 291 18.95 -30.48 -1.45
CA PHE A 291 17.74 -31.24 -1.13
C PHE A 291 17.35 -32.14 -2.30
N THR A 292 17.13 -33.42 -2.00
CA THR A 292 16.61 -34.43 -2.94
C THR A 292 15.12 -34.65 -2.75
N GLU A 293 14.42 -34.92 -3.84
CA GLU A 293 12.99 -35.28 -3.81
C GLU A 293 12.82 -36.73 -3.36
N VAL A 294 11.81 -36.98 -2.54
CA VAL A 294 11.45 -38.32 -2.08
C VAL A 294 10.02 -38.59 -2.53
N SER A 295 9.84 -39.60 -3.36
CA SER A 295 8.53 -40.03 -3.85
C SER A 295 7.66 -40.53 -2.70
N THR A 296 6.76 -39.67 -2.21
CA THR A 296 5.76 -40.04 -1.21
C THR A 296 4.63 -40.83 -1.86
N ILE A 297 4.85 -42.14 -2.02
CA ILE A 297 3.77 -43.11 -2.20
C ILE A 297 3.09 -43.30 -0.83
N ASP A 298 2.30 -42.31 -0.42
CA ASP A 298 1.39 -42.44 0.72
C ASP A 298 -0.05 -42.29 0.22
N SER A 299 -0.64 -43.44 -0.10
CA SER A 299 -2.01 -43.57 -0.61
C SER A 299 -3.08 -43.16 0.41
N SER A 300 -2.74 -42.93 1.68
CA SER A 300 -3.70 -42.60 2.74
C SER A 300 -4.19 -41.15 2.76
N ARG A 301 -3.53 -40.24 2.01
CA ARG A 301 -3.85 -38.79 2.01
C ARG A 301 -4.00 -38.19 0.61
N LYS A 302 -4.38 -39.01 -0.37
CA LYS A 302 -4.38 -38.68 -1.82
C LYS A 302 -5.22 -37.45 -2.23
N GLU A 303 -6.16 -36.98 -1.41
CA GLU A 303 -7.06 -35.87 -1.78
C GLU A 303 -6.62 -34.50 -1.23
N ALA A 304 -5.63 -34.42 -0.33
CA ALA A 304 -5.41 -33.20 0.44
C ALA A 304 -4.54 -32.14 -0.24
N PHE A 305 -3.33 -32.48 -0.72
CA PHE A 305 -2.41 -31.48 -1.29
C PHE A 305 -1.38 -32.02 -2.31
N ASP A 306 -1.35 -31.39 -3.48
CA ASP A 306 -0.32 -31.51 -4.52
C ASP A 306 1.05 -30.93 -4.04
N ARG A 307 1.79 -31.75 -3.28
CA ARG A 307 3.07 -31.38 -2.64
C ARG A 307 4.13 -32.46 -2.80
N ILE A 308 5.34 -32.00 -3.10
CA ILE A 308 6.56 -32.80 -3.19
C ILE A 308 7.27 -32.75 -1.84
N LYS A 309 7.63 -33.92 -1.28
CA LYS A 309 8.53 -34.01 -0.11
C LYS A 309 9.98 -33.89 -0.57
N MET A 310 10.73 -33.02 0.06
CA MET A 310 12.18 -32.87 -0.17
C MET A 310 12.94 -33.07 1.13
N ILE A 311 14.11 -33.70 1.07
CA ILE A 311 14.98 -33.98 2.23
C ILE A 311 16.41 -33.58 1.88
N TYR A 312 17.08 -32.89 2.81
CA TYR A 312 18.52 -32.74 2.85
C TYR A 312 19.09 -33.66 3.94
N LYS A 313 20.07 -34.49 3.60
CA LYS A 313 20.82 -35.32 4.57
C LYS A 313 22.14 -34.62 4.87
N PHE A 314 22.53 -34.60 6.15
CA PHE A 314 23.79 -34.01 6.60
C PHE A 314 24.97 -34.94 6.38
#